data_AF-A0A4Q3YEE6-F1
#
_entry.id   AF-A0A4Q3YEE6-F1
#
_cell.length_a   1.000
_cell.length_b   1.000
_cell.length_c   1.000
_cell.angle_alpha   90.00
_cell.angle_beta   90.00
_cell.angle_gamma   90.00
#
_symmetry.space_group_name_H-M   'P 1'
#
loop_
_entity.id
_entity.type
_entity.pdbx_description
1 polymer ?
#
loop_
_entity_poly.entity_id
_entity_poly.type
_entity_poly.pdbx_seq_one_letter_code
_entity_poly.pdbx_strand_id
1 'polypeptide(L)'
;MTVTAQQVKELREMTGVGMMDCKKALSETAGDMEAAIDWLRTRGLAKAAKKAGRVAAEGLVGVSIEGTRGAIVEVNSETDFVARNEQFQSIVGNIAKLSQDADGDVGKLSEMPYPGTGRSA
;
A
#
# COMPACT_ATOMS: atom_id res chain seq x y z
N MET A 1 24.71 17.52 8.40
CA MET A 1 25.24 16.19 7.99
C MET A 1 24.88 15.96 6.54
N THR A 2 25.79 15.40 5.74
CA THR A 2 25.58 15.20 4.30
C THR A 2 24.97 13.82 4.03
N VAL A 3 23.68 13.77 3.71
CA VAL A 3 23.01 12.56 3.22
C VAL A 3 23.66 12.14 1.89
N THR A 4 24.17 10.91 1.82
CA THR A 4 24.84 10.40 0.61
C THR A 4 23.84 9.90 -0.43
N ALA A 5 24.20 9.95 -1.72
CA ALA A 5 23.36 9.42 -2.78
C ALA A 5 23.09 7.91 -2.63
N GLN A 6 24.04 7.17 -2.07
CA GLN A 6 23.91 5.75 -1.81
C GLN A 6 22.83 5.46 -0.75
N GLN A 7 22.80 6.22 0.35
CA GLN A 7 21.76 6.07 1.38
C GLN A 7 20.37 6.39 0.83
N VAL A 8 20.25 7.40 -0.03
CA VAL A 8 18.95 7.72 -0.67
C VAL A 8 18.50 6.58 -1.59
N LYS A 9 19.44 5.99 -2.35
CA LYS A 9 19.16 4.84 -3.22
C LYS A 9 18.72 3.63 -2.42
N GLU A 10 19.43 3.29 -1.34
CA GLU A 10 19.12 2.18 -0.45
C GLU A 10 17.72 2.34 0.17
N LEU A 11 17.42 3.52 0.73
CA LEU A 11 16.09 3.79 1.30
C LEU A 11 14.98 3.66 0.25
N ARG A 12 15.22 4.10 -0.99
CA ARG A 12 14.27 3.95 -2.09
C ARG A 12 14.06 2.48 -2.45
N GLU A 13 15.12 1.68 -2.52
CA GLU A 13 15.02 0.25 -2.84
C GLU A 13 14.24 -0.51 -1.76
N MET A 14 14.44 -0.16 -0.49
CA MET A 14 13.71 -0.78 0.63
C MET A 14 12.23 -0.38 0.68
N THR A 15 11.91 0.88 0.37
CA THR A 15 10.56 1.43 0.62
C THR A 15 9.71 1.58 -0.64
N GLY A 16 10.33 1.61 -1.81
CA GLY A 16 9.68 1.94 -3.09
C GLY A 16 9.26 3.42 -3.22
N VAL A 17 9.60 4.28 -2.25
CA VAL A 17 9.19 5.69 -2.24
C VAL A 17 10.03 6.52 -3.21
N GLY A 18 9.46 7.62 -3.73
CA GLY A 18 10.14 8.53 -4.65
C GLY A 18 11.47 9.08 -4.09
N MET A 19 12.45 9.27 -4.97
CA MET A 19 13.83 9.65 -4.62
C MET A 19 13.91 10.91 -3.73
N MET A 20 13.12 11.93 -4.05
CA MET A 20 13.13 13.19 -3.30
C MET A 20 12.51 13.07 -1.91
N ASP A 21 11.49 12.22 -1.76
CA ASP A 21 10.90 11.93 -0.45
C ASP A 21 11.90 11.14 0.42
N CYS A 22 12.63 10.18 -0.16
CA CYS A 22 13.70 9.45 0.54
C CYS A 22 14.83 10.38 1.00
N LYS A 23 15.29 11.28 0.12
CA LYS A 23 16.32 12.27 0.46
C LYS A 23 15.83 13.21 1.57
N LYS A 24 14.57 13.64 1.50
CA LYS A 24 13.97 14.49 2.52
C LYS A 24 13.87 13.75 3.86
N ALA A 25 13.39 12.52 3.87
CA ALA A 25 13.30 11.70 5.08
C ALA A 25 14.66 11.59 5.77
N LEU A 26 15.70 11.19 5.03
CA LEU A 26 17.06 11.10 5.55
C LEU A 26 17.61 12.46 6.02
N SER A 27 17.20 13.56 5.41
CA SER A 27 17.63 14.90 5.87
C SER A 27 16.98 15.29 7.19
N GLU A 28 15.70 14.98 7.37
CA GLU A 28 14.91 15.27 8.58
C GLU A 28 15.27 14.34 9.75
N THR A 29 15.80 13.15 9.45
CA THR A 29 16.23 12.15 10.45
C THR A 29 17.74 12.09 10.62
N ALA A 30 18.47 13.11 10.15
CA ALA A 30 19.92 13.21 10.25
C ALA A 30 20.69 12.00 9.69
N GLY A 31 20.12 11.31 8.69
CA GLY A 31 20.72 10.16 8.01
C GLY A 31 20.44 8.81 8.67
N ASP A 32 19.63 8.78 9.73
CA ASP A 32 19.18 7.54 10.37
C ASP A 32 18.15 6.84 9.47
N MET A 33 18.47 5.59 9.11
CA MET A 33 17.69 4.79 8.16
C MET A 33 16.36 4.30 8.77
N GLU A 34 16.38 3.81 10.01
CA GLU A 34 15.15 3.32 10.68
C GLU A 34 14.21 4.48 10.94
N ALA A 35 14.73 5.58 11.47
CA ALA A 35 13.95 6.78 11.67
C ALA A 35 13.41 7.34 10.34
N ALA A 36 14.19 7.26 9.23
CA ALA A 36 13.72 7.70 7.92
C ALA A 36 12.57 6.84 7.39
N ILE A 37 12.62 5.52 7.60
CA ILE A 37 11.52 4.61 7.25
C ILE A 37 10.25 4.98 8.02
N ASP A 38 10.35 5.21 9.32
CA ASP A 38 9.21 5.61 10.14
C ASP A 38 8.66 6.99 9.78
N TRP A 39 9.56 7.92 9.44
CA TRP A 39 9.19 9.24 8.94
C TRP A 39 8.42 9.13 7.61
N LEU A 40 8.91 8.30 6.68
CA LEU A 40 8.24 8.02 5.41
C LEU A 40 6.87 7.37 5.61
N ARG A 41 6.76 6.42 6.54
CA ARG A 41 5.49 5.76 6.89
C ARG A 41 4.45 6.78 7.35
N THR A 42 4.81 7.63 8.31
CA THR A 42 3.93 8.66 8.86
C THR A 42 3.50 9.66 7.80
N ARG A 43 4.43 10.10 6.94
CA ARG A 43 4.12 11.01 5.83
C ARG A 43 3.28 10.34 4.73
N GLY A 44 3.49 9.06 4.48
CA GLY A 44 2.71 8.25 3.56
C GLY A 44 1.23 8.23 3.94
N LEU A 45 0.93 8.00 5.23
CA LEU A 45 -0.44 8.06 5.75
C LEU A 45 -1.09 9.43 5.54
N ALA A 46 -0.36 10.51 5.83
CA ALA A 46 -0.86 11.87 5.60
C ALA A 46 -1.11 12.18 4.10
N LYS A 47 -0.25 11.67 3.21
CA LYS A 47 -0.45 11.79 1.75
C LYS A 47 -1.65 10.98 1.28
N ALA A 48 -1.85 9.77 1.81
CA ALA A 48 -3.00 8.93 1.50
C ALA A 48 -4.31 9.62 1.93
N ALA A 49 -4.37 10.18 3.14
CA ALA A 49 -5.52 10.95 3.62
C ALA A 49 -5.88 12.13 2.69
N LYS A 50 -4.87 12.84 2.16
CA LYS A 50 -5.10 13.92 1.17
C LYS A 50 -5.61 13.42 -0.18
N LYS A 51 -5.25 12.20 -0.58
CA LYS A 51 -5.72 11.59 -1.82
C LYS A 51 -7.11 10.97 -1.70
N ALA A 52 -7.55 10.62 -0.49
CA ALA A 52 -8.87 10.02 -0.25
C ALA A 52 -10.05 10.89 -0.72
N GLY A 53 -9.86 12.21 -0.86
CA GLY A 53 -10.86 13.10 -1.44
C GLY A 53 -10.93 13.11 -2.98
N ARG A 54 -10.06 12.37 -3.67
CA ARG A 54 -10.06 12.25 -5.13
C ARG A 54 -11.03 11.16 -5.56
N VAL A 55 -11.63 11.34 -6.73
CA VAL A 55 -12.50 10.33 -7.33
C VAL A 55 -11.63 9.21 -7.90
N ALA A 56 -11.82 7.99 -7.38
CA ALA A 56 -11.26 6.75 -7.91
C ALA A 56 -12.39 5.97 -8.58
N ALA A 57 -12.60 6.21 -9.88
CA ALA A 57 -13.68 5.60 -10.66
C ALA A 57 -13.24 4.42 -11.53
N GLU A 58 -11.93 4.15 -11.59
CA GLU A 58 -11.36 2.97 -12.24
C GLU A 58 -11.09 1.89 -11.18
N GLY A 59 -10.64 0.70 -11.58
CA GLY A 59 -10.29 -0.35 -10.63
C GLY A 59 -10.43 -1.75 -11.20
N LEU A 60 -10.57 -2.73 -10.29
CA LEU A 60 -10.85 -4.12 -10.63
C LEU A 60 -11.87 -4.72 -9.68
N VAL A 61 -12.61 -5.69 -10.21
CA VAL A 61 -13.41 -6.63 -9.41
C VAL A 61 -12.59 -7.90 -9.21
N GLY A 62 -12.33 -8.24 -7.96
CA GLY A 62 -11.70 -9.49 -7.55
C GLY A 62 -12.76 -10.52 -7.18
N VAL A 63 -12.55 -11.76 -7.62
CA VAL A 63 -13.42 -12.89 -7.26
C VAL A 63 -12.54 -14.00 -6.69
N SER A 64 -12.97 -14.56 -5.56
CA SER A 64 -12.34 -15.73 -4.94
C SER A 64 -13.42 -16.77 -4.62
N ILE A 65 -13.16 -18.03 -4.94
CA ILE A 65 -14.08 -19.15 -4.69
C ILE A 65 -13.26 -20.31 -4.12
N GLU A 66 -13.65 -20.78 -2.93
CA GLU A 66 -13.05 -21.95 -2.27
C GLU A 66 -14.15 -22.89 -1.80
N GLY A 67 -14.29 -24.04 -2.49
CA GLY A 67 -15.36 -24.99 -2.22
C GLY A 67 -16.74 -24.37 -2.44
N THR A 68 -17.53 -24.26 -1.37
CA THR A 68 -18.87 -23.65 -1.38
C THR A 68 -18.88 -22.20 -0.89
N ARG A 69 -17.72 -21.62 -0.55
CA ARG A 69 -17.57 -20.22 -0.14
C ARG A 69 -17.06 -19.39 -1.30
N GLY A 70 -17.54 -18.16 -1.42
CA GLY A 70 -17.05 -17.22 -2.42
C GLY A 70 -17.17 -15.78 -1.95
N ALA A 71 -16.27 -14.93 -2.43
CA ALA A 71 -16.26 -13.50 -2.16
C ALA A 71 -16.01 -12.72 -3.46
N ILE A 72 -16.68 -11.57 -3.56
CA ILE A 72 -16.49 -10.59 -4.63
C ILE A 72 -16.12 -9.28 -3.96
N VAL A 73 -15.07 -8.64 -4.45
CA VAL A 73 -14.62 -7.33 -3.97
C VAL A 73 -14.43 -6.38 -5.13
N GLU A 74 -14.77 -5.12 -4.94
CA GLU A 74 -14.38 -4.03 -5.84
C GLU A 74 -13.27 -3.23 -5.18
N VAL A 75 -12.16 -3.05 -5.90
CA VAL A 75 -11.03 -2.26 -5.43
C VAL A 75 -10.77 -1.18 -6.47
N ASN A 76 -11.03 0.08 -6.09
CA ASN A 76 -10.93 1.21 -7.00
C ASN A 76 -9.52 1.84 -7.05
N SER A 77 -9.23 2.48 -8.19
CA SER A 77 -8.02 3.27 -8.44
C SER A 77 -8.36 4.58 -9.18
N GLU A 78 -7.45 5.56 -9.12
CA GLU A 78 -7.63 6.84 -9.84
C GLU A 78 -7.58 6.66 -11.37
N THR A 79 -6.80 5.69 -11.86
CA THR A 79 -6.61 5.43 -13.30
C THR A 79 -6.58 3.94 -13.62
N ASP A 80 -6.86 3.61 -14.88
CA ASP A 80 -6.81 2.23 -15.42
C ASP A 80 -5.38 1.67 -15.50
N PHE A 81 -4.38 2.52 -15.71
CA PHE A 81 -2.97 2.13 -15.69
C PHE A 81 -2.56 1.50 -14.36
N VAL A 82 -3.11 1.99 -13.23
CA VAL A 82 -2.88 1.39 -11.92
C VAL A 82 -3.55 0.02 -11.82
N ALA A 83 -4.81 -0.09 -12.28
CA ALA A 83 -5.55 -1.34 -12.29
C ALA A 83 -4.84 -2.45 -13.07
N ARG A 84 -4.17 -2.11 -14.18
CA ARG A 84 -3.44 -3.06 -15.02
C ARG A 84 -2.08 -3.49 -14.46
N ASN A 85 -1.58 -2.88 -13.41
CA ASN A 85 -0.30 -3.24 -12.80
C ASN A 85 -0.40 -4.59 -12.05
N GLU A 86 0.58 -5.48 -12.20
CA GLU A 86 0.61 -6.81 -11.56
C GLU A 86 0.54 -6.76 -10.03
N GLN A 87 1.16 -5.75 -9.42
CA GLN A 87 1.12 -5.56 -7.98
C GLN A 87 -0.30 -5.19 -7.52
N PHE A 88 -1.00 -4.34 -8.26
CA PHE A 88 -2.39 -3.99 -7.97
C PHE A 88 -3.30 -5.21 -8.13
N GLN A 89 -3.17 -5.97 -9.23
CA GLN A 89 -3.91 -7.21 -9.44
C GLN A 89 -3.69 -8.23 -8.31
N SER A 90 -2.44 -8.36 -7.84
CA SER A 90 -2.10 -9.22 -6.71
C SER A 90 -2.79 -8.77 -5.41
N ILE A 91 -2.84 -7.45 -5.16
CA ILE A 91 -3.56 -6.88 -4.01
C ILE A 91 -5.04 -7.24 -4.08
N VAL A 92 -5.69 -7.01 -5.22
CA VAL A 92 -7.12 -7.32 -5.40
C VAL A 92 -7.40 -8.81 -5.17
N GLY A 93 -6.56 -9.70 -5.69
CA GLY A 93 -6.69 -11.15 -5.47
C GLY A 93 -6.52 -11.56 -4.01
N ASN A 94 -5.58 -10.95 -3.28
CA ASN A 94 -5.37 -11.23 -1.87
C ASN A 94 -6.52 -10.71 -1.00
N ILE A 95 -7.01 -9.50 -1.28
CA ILE A 95 -8.20 -8.93 -0.60
C ILE A 95 -9.41 -9.82 -0.86
N ALA A 96 -9.63 -10.28 -2.10
CA ALA A 96 -10.74 -11.17 -2.44
C ALA A 96 -10.70 -12.49 -1.64
N LYS A 97 -9.51 -13.06 -1.43
CA LYS A 97 -9.33 -14.26 -0.59
C LYS A 97 -9.62 -13.98 0.88
N LEU A 98 -9.01 -12.93 1.45
CA LEU A 98 -9.25 -12.53 2.84
C LEU A 98 -10.73 -12.23 3.12
N SER A 99 -11.43 -11.66 2.15
CA SER A 99 -12.83 -11.28 2.28
C SER A 99 -13.76 -12.46 2.54
N GLN A 100 -13.36 -13.69 2.20
CA GLN A 100 -14.15 -14.87 2.55
C GLN A 100 -14.30 -15.03 4.07
N ASP A 101 -13.28 -14.65 4.84
CA ASP A 101 -13.27 -14.74 6.31
C ASP A 101 -13.81 -13.48 6.99
N ALA A 102 -13.98 -12.39 6.23
CA ALA A 102 -14.62 -11.17 6.70
C ALA A 102 -16.17 -11.25 6.70
N ASP A 103 -16.75 -12.26 6.05
CA ASP A 103 -18.22 -12.49 5.99
C ASP A 103 -19.02 -11.26 5.51
N GLY A 104 -18.49 -10.57 4.48
CA GLY A 104 -19.10 -9.37 3.90
C GLY A 104 -18.93 -8.09 4.71
N ASP A 105 -18.20 -8.13 5.83
CA ASP A 105 -17.92 -6.96 6.66
C ASP A 105 -16.60 -6.27 6.24
N VAL A 106 -16.74 -5.14 5.56
CA VAL A 106 -15.59 -4.33 5.10
C VAL A 106 -14.78 -3.77 6.28
N GLY A 107 -15.44 -3.46 7.40
CA GLY A 107 -14.76 -2.98 8.61
C GLY A 107 -13.83 -4.05 9.16
N LYS A 108 -14.33 -5.27 9.34
CA LYS A 108 -13.51 -6.42 9.76
C LYS A 108 -12.37 -6.69 8.78
N LEU A 109 -12.67 -6.68 7.48
CA LEU A 109 -11.67 -6.91 6.43
C LEU A 109 -10.49 -5.93 6.56
N SER A 110 -10.76 -4.64 6.78
CA SER A 110 -9.72 -3.59 6.88
C SER A 110 -8.77 -3.75 8.08
N GLU A 111 -9.15 -4.56 9.06
CA GLU A 111 -8.34 -4.86 10.25
C GLU A 111 -7.59 -6.20 10.13
N MET A 112 -7.94 -7.04 9.14
CA MET A 112 -7.31 -8.35 8.95
C MET A 112 -5.86 -8.21 8.48
N PRO A 113 -4.96 -9.13 8.88
CA PRO A 113 -3.56 -9.09 8.46
C PRO A 113 -3.43 -9.37 6.96
N TYR A 114 -2.73 -8.47 6.25
CA TYR A 114 -2.44 -8.63 4.83
C TYR A 114 -1.25 -9.59 4.62
N PRO A 115 -1.38 -10.63 3.76
CA PRO A 115 -0.40 -11.71 3.64
C PRO A 115 1.02 -11.23 3.33
N GLY A 116 2.01 -11.82 4.01
CA GLY A 116 3.42 -11.54 3.77
C GLY A 116 3.87 -10.14 4.20
N THR A 117 3.03 -9.43 4.96
CA THR A 117 3.35 -8.08 5.46
C THR A 117 2.99 -7.97 6.95
N GLY A 118 3.57 -6.98 7.63
CA GLY A 118 3.12 -6.56 8.97
C GLY A 118 2.01 -5.51 8.93
N ARG A 119 1.18 -5.49 7.86
CA ARG A 119 0.14 -4.47 7.62
C ARG A 119 -1.24 -5.14 7.62
N SER A 120 -2.29 -4.34 7.81
CA SER A 120 -3.67 -4.78 7.57
C SER A 120 -4.04 -4.66 6.08
N ALA A 121 -5.15 -5.30 5.72
CA ALA A 121 -5.68 -5.36 4.35
C ALA A 121 -6.30 -4.04 3.87
#